data_AF-A0A7H1RLC2-F1
#
_entry.id   AF-A0A7H1RLC2-F1
#
_cell.length_a   1.000
_cell.length_b   1.000
_cell.length_c   1.000
_cell.angle_alpha   90.00
_cell.angle_beta   90.00
_cell.angle_gamma   90.00
#
_symmetry.space_group_name_H-M   'P 1'
#
loop_
_entity.id
_entity.type
_entity.pdbx_description
1 polymer ?
#
loop_
_entity_poly.entity_id
_entity_poly.type
_entity_poly.pdbx_seq_one_letter_code
_entity_poly.pdbx_strand_id
1 'polypeptide(L)'
;MRAPARSSCASSRSARAAEHNACLSSFNPGNIDLPARRSAVVSPSLRCTAFSGNYRIASGELRHVALKAKQAFDAHPERPVLVFDDADARTLELPLELPPADLLAWLSRPQRLGEATAEPERPRRPGRPKLGVVPREVTLLPRHWEWLAAQPGGASVALRRLVDAARKVSAGDDRRRAAQEATYRFMQAMAGNEAGFEDAARALYAGDDGRFQACIARWPDDLREHVEWLATDAFVA
;
A
#
# COMPACT_ATOMS: atom_id res chain seq x y z
N MET A 1 22.84 40.43 59.50
CA MET A 1 21.57 41.13 59.77
C MET A 1 20.46 40.50 58.94
N ARG A 2 19.44 39.97 59.64
CA ARG A 2 18.03 39.68 59.26
C ARG A 2 17.66 39.29 57.81
N ALA A 3 17.20 38.05 57.67
CA ALA A 3 16.01 37.68 56.87
C ALA A 3 14.71 37.96 57.69
N PRO A 4 13.48 37.50 57.35
CA PRO A 4 12.72 37.35 56.09
C PRO A 4 11.23 37.85 56.23
N ALA A 5 10.41 37.79 55.17
CA ALA A 5 8.94 37.58 55.22
C ALA A 5 8.44 37.19 53.81
N ARG A 6 7.88 35.98 53.52
CA ARG A 6 6.55 35.40 53.89
C ARG A 6 5.39 36.32 53.42
N SER A 7 4.29 35.89 52.80
CA SER A 7 3.49 34.64 52.84
C SER A 7 2.47 34.73 51.67
N SER A 8 2.19 33.69 50.89
CA SER A 8 1.21 32.60 51.12
C SER A 8 -0.23 32.89 50.67
N CYS A 9 -0.77 31.97 49.86
CA CYS A 9 -2.07 31.27 49.93
C CYS A 9 -2.61 31.02 48.52
N ALA A 10 -2.65 29.75 48.06
CA ALA A 10 -3.78 28.80 48.22
C ALA A 10 -4.91 29.12 47.22
N SER A 11 -5.65 28.20 46.60
CA SER A 11 -5.74 26.74 46.56
C SER A 11 -6.97 26.44 45.69
N SER A 12 -6.88 25.56 44.70
CA SER A 12 -8.04 24.80 44.14
C SER A 12 -7.54 23.87 43.01
N ARG A 13 -7.32 22.58 43.27
CA ARG A 13 -8.28 21.47 43.07
C ARG A 13 -8.95 21.55 41.68
N SER A 14 -8.53 20.69 40.75
CA SER A 14 -9.06 19.33 40.52
C SER A 14 -10.38 19.32 39.73
N ALA A 15 -10.44 18.40 38.78
CA ALA A 15 -11.59 17.96 37.98
C ALA A 15 -11.90 18.76 36.70
N ARG A 16 -11.48 18.18 35.56
CA ARG A 16 -12.36 17.97 34.41
C ARG A 16 -11.81 16.83 33.55
N ALA A 17 -12.11 15.62 34.01
CA ALA A 17 -12.24 14.47 33.14
C ALA A 17 -13.64 14.50 32.52
N ALA A 18 -13.69 14.04 31.26
CA ALA A 18 -14.81 13.42 30.59
C ALA A 18 -16.03 14.28 30.19
N GLU A 19 -16.58 13.83 29.07
CA GLU A 19 -17.96 13.95 28.60
C GLU A 19 -18.24 14.82 27.36
N HIS A 20 -18.34 14.06 26.25
CA HIS A 20 -19.44 14.04 25.28
C HIS A 20 -19.32 14.96 24.06
N ASN A 21 -18.95 14.42 22.89
CA ASN A 21 -19.80 13.60 22.00
C ASN A 21 -20.97 14.42 21.43
N ALA A 22 -20.75 15.11 20.31
CA ALA A 22 -21.77 15.39 19.28
C ALA A 22 -21.17 16.23 18.14
N CYS A 23 -20.64 15.59 17.11
CA CYS A 23 -20.78 16.08 15.72
C CYS A 23 -20.32 15.00 14.73
N LEU A 24 -21.14 13.94 14.62
CA LEU A 24 -21.23 13.13 13.41
C LEU A 24 -22.59 13.44 12.78
N SER A 25 -22.59 14.09 11.63
CA SER A 25 -23.51 13.73 10.54
C SER A 25 -23.19 14.53 9.27
N SER A 26 -23.18 13.77 8.18
CA SER A 26 -23.19 14.21 6.78
C SER A 26 -21.89 14.72 6.20
N PHE A 27 -21.03 13.77 5.79
CA PHE A 27 -20.42 13.87 4.47
C PHE A 27 -20.50 12.52 3.77
N ASN A 28 -21.30 12.48 2.70
CA ASN A 28 -21.55 11.32 1.86
C ASN A 28 -20.92 11.65 0.49
N PRO A 29 -19.67 11.25 0.20
CA PRO A 29 -19.12 11.37 -1.13
C PRO A 29 -19.52 10.15 -1.95
N GLY A 30 -20.39 10.40 -2.92
CA GLY A 30 -20.81 9.40 -3.90
C GLY A 30 -19.63 8.78 -4.63
N ASN A 31 -19.72 7.45 -4.76
CA ASN A 31 -19.37 6.65 -5.93
C ASN A 31 -18.21 7.19 -6.80
N ILE A 32 -17.00 7.07 -6.29
CA ILE A 32 -15.78 7.08 -7.12
C ILE A 32 -15.51 5.62 -7.46
N ASP A 33 -15.67 5.30 -8.74
CA ASP A 33 -15.37 3.99 -9.33
C ASP A 33 -13.84 3.76 -9.26
N LEU A 34 -13.37 3.28 -8.10
CA LEU A 34 -11.99 2.88 -7.87
C LEU A 34 -11.70 1.63 -8.71
N PRO A 35 -10.67 1.63 -9.58
CA PRO A 35 -10.33 0.46 -10.37
C PRO A 35 -10.09 -0.74 -9.45
N ALA A 36 -10.73 -1.87 -9.80
CA ALA A 36 -10.76 -3.13 -9.07
C ALA A 36 -9.57 -3.32 -8.12
N ARG A 37 -9.85 -3.21 -6.82
CA ARG A 37 -8.91 -3.54 -5.75
C ARG A 37 -8.33 -4.92 -6.04
N ARG A 38 -7.08 -5.00 -6.48
CA ARG A 38 -6.32 -6.24 -6.34
C ARG A 38 -6.37 -6.59 -4.86
N SER A 39 -7.07 -7.67 -4.51
CA SER A 39 -6.93 -8.31 -3.22
C SER A 39 -5.46 -8.70 -3.11
N ALA A 40 -4.70 -7.94 -2.32
CA ALA A 40 -3.35 -8.33 -1.96
C ALA A 40 -3.51 -9.66 -1.21
N VAL A 41 -3.06 -10.74 -1.85
CA VAL A 41 -3.01 -12.05 -1.20
C VAL A 41 -1.82 -11.97 -0.25
N VAL A 42 -2.11 -11.77 1.04
CA VAL A 42 -1.08 -11.75 2.07
C VAL A 42 -0.48 -13.14 2.13
N SER A 43 0.79 -13.23 1.73
CA SER A 43 1.55 -14.48 1.66
C SER A 43 2.77 -14.37 2.58
N PRO A 44 3.18 -15.44 3.26
CA PRO A 44 4.28 -15.38 4.23
C PRO A 44 5.66 -15.06 3.59
N SER A 45 5.78 -15.27 2.27
CA SER A 45 6.96 -14.94 1.45
C SER A 45 6.87 -13.57 0.77
N LEU A 46 5.78 -12.83 0.96
CA LEU A 46 5.64 -11.47 0.45
C LEU A 46 6.73 -10.59 1.06
N ARG A 47 7.33 -9.71 0.25
CA ARG A 47 8.32 -8.76 0.73
C ARG A 47 7.63 -7.51 1.24
N CYS A 48 8.01 -7.07 2.42
CA CYS A 48 7.44 -5.90 3.05
C CYS A 48 8.46 -5.20 3.95
N THR A 49 8.16 -3.96 4.25
CA THR A 49 8.96 -3.12 5.15
C THR A 49 8.06 -2.56 6.24
N ALA A 50 8.48 -2.70 7.50
CA ALA A 50 7.77 -2.23 8.68
C ALA A 50 8.45 -1.00 9.29
N PHE A 51 7.64 -0.06 9.73
CA PHE A 51 8.04 1.19 10.36
C PHE A 51 7.34 1.38 11.71
N SER A 52 8.02 2.00 12.66
CA SER A 52 7.46 2.52 13.91
C SER A 52 7.63 4.03 13.92
N GLY A 53 6.54 4.76 13.65
CA GLY A 53 6.65 6.19 13.31
C GLY A 53 7.62 6.39 12.15
N ASN A 54 8.65 7.21 12.34
CA ASN A 54 9.60 7.56 11.28
C ASN A 54 10.79 6.60 11.14
N TYR A 55 10.84 5.53 11.95
CA TYR A 55 11.97 4.60 12.00
C TYR A 55 11.64 3.25 11.36
N ARG A 56 12.57 2.73 10.54
CA ARG A 56 12.44 1.41 9.92
C ARG A 56 12.78 0.32 10.95
N ILE A 57 11.82 -0.58 11.20
CA ILE A 57 11.99 -1.72 12.12
C ILE A 57 12.69 -2.87 11.42
N ALA A 58 12.19 -3.22 10.22
CA ALA A 58 12.64 -4.37 9.45
C ALA A 58 12.18 -4.26 8.00
N SER A 59 12.96 -4.85 7.08
CA SER A 59 12.58 -5.09 5.69
C SER A 59 12.90 -6.54 5.33
N GLY A 60 12.06 -7.20 4.55
CA GLY A 60 12.25 -8.57 4.10
C GLY A 60 10.95 -9.36 3.99
N GLU A 61 11.04 -10.67 4.20
CA GLU A 61 9.85 -11.54 4.13
C GLU A 61 8.87 -11.27 5.27
N LEU A 62 7.58 -11.25 4.95
CA LEU A 62 6.49 -10.92 5.85
C LEU A 62 6.52 -11.72 7.15
N ARG A 63 6.87 -13.02 7.10
CA ARG A 63 6.97 -13.85 8.30
C ARG A 63 7.96 -13.31 9.34
N HIS A 64 9.09 -12.75 8.91
CA HIS A 64 10.11 -12.21 9.82
C HIS A 64 9.78 -10.77 10.23
N VAL A 65 9.28 -9.98 9.26
CA VAL A 65 8.90 -8.59 9.48
C VAL A 65 7.73 -8.51 10.46
N ALA A 66 6.74 -9.40 10.35
CA ALA A 66 5.59 -9.46 11.26
C ALA A 66 6.01 -9.75 12.71
N LEU A 67 6.98 -10.65 12.94
CA LEU A 67 7.49 -10.93 14.28
C LEU A 67 8.22 -9.72 14.88
N LYS A 68 9.05 -9.03 14.08
CA LYS A 68 9.73 -7.82 14.53
C LYS A 68 8.77 -6.65 14.75
N ALA A 69 7.77 -6.49 13.87
CA ALA A 69 6.70 -5.52 14.02
C ALA A 69 5.91 -5.75 15.31
N LYS A 70 5.60 -7.01 15.63
CA LYS A 70 4.98 -7.37 16.90
C LYS A 70 5.86 -7.03 18.10
N GLN A 71 7.15 -7.36 18.07
CA GLN A 71 8.07 -7.00 19.16
C GLN A 71 8.13 -5.49 19.38
N ALA A 72 8.15 -4.70 18.30
CA ALA A 72 8.13 -3.24 18.39
C ALA A 72 6.80 -2.72 18.96
N PHE A 73 5.67 -3.32 18.55
CA PHE A 73 4.35 -3.00 19.07
C PHE A 73 4.22 -3.32 20.57
N ASP A 74 4.72 -4.48 21.01
CA ASP A 74 4.70 -4.91 22.41
C ASP A 74 5.64 -4.03 23.27
N ALA A 75 6.75 -3.55 22.72
CA ALA A 75 7.71 -2.69 23.41
C ALA A 75 7.27 -1.22 23.53
N HIS A 76 6.58 -0.71 22.50
CA HIS A 76 6.13 0.69 22.40
C HIS A 76 4.70 0.79 21.87
N PRO A 77 3.68 0.43 22.68
CA PRO A 77 2.27 0.44 22.25
C PRO A 77 1.77 1.83 21.83
N GLU A 78 2.43 2.89 22.28
CA GLU A 78 2.11 4.28 21.96
C GLU A 78 2.54 4.71 20.55
N ARG A 79 3.39 3.91 19.88
CA ARG A 79 3.89 4.22 18.53
C ARG A 79 3.18 3.37 17.49
N PRO A 80 2.53 3.97 16.48
CA PRO A 80 1.90 3.20 15.42
C PRO A 80 2.96 2.42 14.64
N VAL A 81 2.72 1.12 14.48
CA VAL A 81 3.51 0.24 13.63
C VAL A 81 2.76 0.04 12.31
N LEU A 82 3.38 0.46 11.22
CA LEU A 82 2.83 0.33 9.87
C LEU A 82 3.71 -0.61 9.05
N VAL A 83 3.09 -1.51 8.30
CA VAL A 83 3.79 -2.46 7.43
C VAL A 83 3.35 -2.20 6.00
N PHE A 84 4.29 -2.05 5.08
CA PHE A 84 4.03 -1.75 3.68
C PHE A 84 4.51 -2.89 2.79
N ASP A 85 3.72 -3.25 1.79
CA ASP A 85 4.16 -4.12 0.69
C ASP A 85 5.26 -3.42 -0.12
N ASP A 86 6.37 -4.11 -0.34
CA ASP A 86 7.52 -3.57 -1.07
C ASP A 86 7.21 -3.34 -2.57
N ALA A 87 6.20 -4.02 -3.13
CA ALA A 87 5.88 -3.93 -4.56
C ALA A 87 4.98 -2.75 -4.93
N ASP A 88 4.06 -2.37 -4.05
CA ASP A 88 3.08 -1.31 -4.32
C ASP A 88 2.87 -0.33 -3.17
N ALA A 89 3.64 -0.45 -2.08
CA ALA A 89 3.52 0.38 -0.88
C ALA A 89 2.12 0.39 -0.26
N ARG A 90 1.31 -0.65 -0.45
CA ARG A 90 0.05 -0.79 0.31
C ARG A 90 0.35 -1.13 1.75
N THR A 91 -0.38 -0.48 2.65
CA THR A 91 -0.38 -0.87 4.06
C THR A 91 -1.00 -2.26 4.22
N LEU A 92 -0.26 -3.15 4.87
CA LEU A 92 -0.70 -4.48 5.27
C LEU A 92 -1.23 -4.39 6.70
N GLU A 93 -2.53 -4.65 6.87
CA GLU A 93 -3.15 -4.73 8.18
C GLU A 93 -2.78 -6.06 8.85
N LEU A 94 -1.87 -6.01 9.83
CA LEU A 94 -1.46 -7.17 10.60
C LEU A 94 -2.13 -7.16 11.98
N PRO A 95 -2.67 -8.29 12.45
CA PRO A 95 -3.24 -8.39 13.79
C PRO A 95 -2.11 -8.52 14.83
N LEU A 96 -1.40 -7.42 15.11
CA LEU A 96 -0.25 -7.37 16.03
C LEU A 96 -0.63 -7.66 17.49
N GLU A 97 -1.91 -7.52 17.82
CA GLU A 97 -2.51 -7.86 19.11
C GLU A 97 -2.44 -9.37 19.42
N LEU A 98 -2.38 -10.21 18.37
CA LEU A 98 -2.28 -11.66 18.55
C LEU A 98 -0.89 -12.06 19.10
N PRO A 99 -0.80 -13.14 19.89
CA PRO A 99 0.49 -13.68 20.30
C PRO A 99 1.28 -14.18 19.07
N PRO A 100 2.62 -14.27 19.15
CA PRO A 100 3.47 -14.56 17.99
C PRO A 100 3.11 -15.87 17.27
N ALA A 101 2.72 -16.90 18.01
CA ALA A 101 2.31 -18.19 17.45
C ALA A 101 1.03 -18.08 16.61
N ASP A 102 0.03 -17.34 17.10
CA ASP A 102 -1.24 -17.15 16.41
C ASP A 102 -1.10 -16.22 15.21
N LEU A 103 -0.21 -15.23 15.29
CA LEU A 103 0.14 -14.37 14.14
C LEU A 103 0.78 -15.18 13.00
N LEU A 104 1.71 -16.08 13.32
CA LEU A 104 2.31 -16.97 12.31
C LEU A 104 1.30 -17.98 11.75
N ALA A 105 0.41 -18.50 12.60
CA ALA A 105 -0.67 -19.39 12.16
C ALA A 105 -1.67 -18.65 11.26
N TRP A 106 -1.96 -17.38 11.56
CA TRP A 106 -2.75 -16.50 10.71
C TRP A 106 -2.04 -16.32 9.36
N LEU A 107 -0.78 -15.89 9.33
CA LEU A 107 0.00 -15.70 8.08
C LEU A 107 0.13 -16.97 7.21
N SER A 108 0.02 -18.15 7.82
CA SER A 108 0.10 -19.43 7.11
C SER A 108 -1.19 -19.81 6.37
N ARG A 109 -2.31 -19.12 6.65
CA ARG A 109 -3.57 -19.29 5.94
C ARG A 109 -3.60 -18.30 4.76
N PRO A 110 -4.02 -18.70 3.56
CA PRO A 110 -4.17 -17.76 2.45
C PRO A 110 -5.26 -16.72 2.78
N GLN A 111 -4.87 -15.52 3.24
CA GLN A 111 -5.80 -14.41 3.39
C GLN A 111 -6.09 -13.78 2.03
N ARG A 112 -7.35 -13.86 1.60
CA ARG A 112 -7.92 -12.87 0.68
C ARG A 112 -8.39 -11.69 1.52
N LEU A 113 -7.64 -10.59 1.53
CA LEU A 113 -8.19 -9.33 2.03
C LEU A 113 -9.35 -8.91 1.11
N GLY A 114 -10.58 -8.93 1.62
CA GLY A 114 -11.74 -8.30 1.00
C GLY A 114 -12.85 -9.19 0.41
N GLU A 115 -12.98 -10.46 0.79
CA GLU A 115 -14.15 -11.24 0.37
C GLU A 115 -15.00 -11.70 1.55
N ALA A 116 -16.17 -11.07 1.66
CA ALA A 116 -17.34 -11.68 2.28
C ALA A 116 -17.60 -13.04 1.63
N THR A 117 -17.64 -14.07 2.47
CA THR A 117 -18.25 -15.39 2.30
C THR A 117 -18.65 -15.76 0.87
N ALA A 118 -17.73 -16.29 0.07
CA ALA A 118 -18.05 -17.13 -1.07
C ALA A 118 -17.63 -18.57 -0.76
N GLU A 119 -18.63 -19.45 -0.74
CA GLU A 119 -18.55 -20.87 -0.36
C GLU A 119 -17.45 -21.65 -1.10
N PRO A 120 -16.92 -22.72 -0.48
CA PRO A 120 -15.87 -23.53 -1.09
C PRO A 120 -16.37 -24.26 -2.34
N GLU A 121 -15.80 -23.93 -3.50
CA GLU A 121 -16.06 -24.61 -4.76
C GLU A 121 -15.66 -26.10 -4.65
N ARG A 122 -16.63 -27.00 -4.86
CA ARG A 122 -16.42 -28.46 -4.86
C ARG A 122 -15.37 -28.88 -5.90
N PRO A 123 -14.55 -29.91 -5.62
CA PRO A 123 -13.57 -30.43 -6.56
C PRO A 123 -14.27 -31.04 -7.78
N ARG A 124 -14.09 -30.43 -8.96
CA ARG A 124 -14.57 -30.95 -10.24
C ARG A 124 -13.57 -31.95 -10.83
N ARG A 125 -14.12 -33.05 -11.35
CA ARG A 125 -13.45 -34.26 -11.86
C ARG A 125 -12.47 -33.98 -13.03
N PRO A 126 -11.48 -34.89 -13.25
CA PRO A 126 -10.41 -34.67 -14.23
C PRO A 126 -10.88 -34.95 -15.66
N GLY A 127 -10.61 -34.02 -16.57
CA GLY A 127 -10.85 -34.21 -17.99
C GLY A 127 -10.60 -32.94 -18.80
N ARG A 128 -9.52 -32.95 -19.59
CA ARG A 128 -8.96 -31.88 -20.45
C ARG A 128 -8.07 -30.86 -19.70
N PRO A 129 -6.78 -30.73 -20.05
CA PRO A 129 -5.95 -29.64 -19.54
C PRO A 129 -6.58 -28.32 -19.97
N LYS A 130 -7.15 -27.60 -19.01
CA LYS A 130 -7.62 -26.24 -19.21
C LYS A 130 -6.38 -25.40 -19.49
N LEU A 131 -6.13 -25.04 -20.75
CA LEU A 131 -5.50 -23.74 -21.01
C LEU A 131 -6.40 -22.75 -20.26
N GLY A 132 -5.92 -22.16 -19.16
CA GLY A 132 -6.69 -21.35 -18.21
C GLY A 132 -7.21 -20.04 -18.79
N VAL A 133 -7.87 -20.11 -19.95
CA VAL A 133 -8.47 -18.99 -20.68
C VAL A 133 -9.87 -18.82 -20.14
N VAL A 134 -10.10 -17.72 -19.44
CA VAL A 134 -11.43 -17.29 -19.00
C VAL A 134 -12.08 -16.57 -20.18
N PRO A 135 -13.18 -17.09 -20.77
CA PRO A 135 -13.87 -16.38 -21.84
C PRO A 135 -14.48 -15.09 -21.30
N ARG A 136 -14.26 -13.98 -22.03
CA ARG A 136 -14.88 -12.67 -21.79
C ARG A 136 -15.34 -12.10 -23.12
N GLU A 137 -16.47 -11.40 -23.12
CA GLU A 137 -17.05 -10.80 -24.32
C GLU A 137 -16.32 -9.49 -24.68
N VAL A 138 -16.03 -9.29 -25.97
CA VAL A 138 -15.39 -8.08 -26.50
C VAL A 138 -16.17 -7.63 -27.73
N THR A 139 -16.59 -6.36 -27.75
CA THR A 139 -17.28 -5.76 -28.90
C THR A 139 -16.28 -4.95 -29.71
N LEU A 140 -16.20 -5.22 -31.02
CA LEU A 140 -15.32 -4.53 -31.96
C LEU A 140 -16.10 -4.13 -33.23
N LEU A 141 -15.57 -3.15 -33.96
CA LEU A 141 -16.14 -2.74 -35.25
C LEU A 141 -16.05 -3.89 -36.28
N PRO A 142 -17.02 -3.99 -37.22
CA PRO A 142 -17.04 -5.05 -38.24
C PRO A 142 -15.71 -5.21 -39.00
N ARG A 143 -15.11 -4.09 -39.44
CA ARG A 143 -13.79 -4.08 -40.11
C ARG A 143 -12.66 -4.70 -39.27
N HIS A 144 -12.72 -4.59 -37.94
CA HIS A 144 -11.71 -5.18 -37.05
C HIS A 144 -11.92 -6.69 -36.93
N TRP A 145 -13.17 -7.15 -36.91
CA TRP A 145 -13.49 -8.57 -36.93
C TRP A 145 -13.07 -9.24 -38.23
N GLU A 146 -13.31 -8.60 -39.38
CA GLU A 146 -12.84 -9.07 -40.68
C GLU A 146 -11.31 -9.21 -40.70
N TRP A 147 -10.60 -8.18 -40.22
CA TRP A 147 -9.15 -8.23 -40.12
C TRP A 147 -8.65 -9.32 -39.17
N LEU A 148 -9.30 -9.51 -38.01
CA LEU A 148 -8.96 -10.55 -37.03
C LEU A 148 -9.22 -11.96 -37.56
N ALA A 149 -10.29 -12.16 -38.33
CA ALA A 149 -10.63 -13.43 -38.95
C ALA A 149 -9.63 -13.83 -40.05
N ALA A 150 -9.04 -12.85 -40.73
CA ALA A 150 -8.00 -13.06 -41.74
C ALA A 150 -6.62 -13.45 -41.16
N GLN A 151 -6.43 -13.40 -39.83
CA GLN A 151 -5.12 -13.68 -39.22
C GLN A 151 -4.81 -15.19 -39.14
N PRO A 152 -3.55 -15.59 -39.38
CA PRO A 152 -3.13 -16.97 -39.23
C PRO A 152 -3.20 -17.39 -37.75
N GLY A 153 -3.99 -18.43 -37.45
CA GLY A 153 -4.23 -18.90 -36.08
C GLY A 153 -5.47 -18.30 -35.40
N GLY A 154 -6.25 -17.47 -36.12
CA GLY A 154 -7.54 -16.97 -35.69
C GLY A 154 -7.49 -15.75 -34.76
N ALA A 155 -8.67 -15.16 -34.53
CA ALA A 155 -8.83 -13.91 -33.80
C ALA A 155 -8.19 -13.91 -32.41
N SER A 156 -8.30 -15.02 -31.66
CA SER A 156 -7.77 -15.10 -30.29
C SER A 156 -6.23 -15.05 -30.22
N VAL A 157 -5.54 -15.65 -31.19
CA VAL A 157 -4.05 -15.61 -31.25
C VAL A 157 -3.58 -14.22 -31.67
N ALA A 158 -4.26 -13.60 -32.64
CA ALA A 158 -3.97 -12.24 -33.06
C ALA A 158 -4.17 -11.22 -31.93
N LEU A 159 -5.30 -11.30 -31.21
CA LEU A 159 -5.57 -10.45 -30.05
C LEU A 159 -4.51 -10.62 -28.96
N ARG A 160 -4.08 -11.85 -28.66
CA ARG A 160 -3.02 -12.09 -27.68
C ARG A 160 -1.71 -11.43 -28.09
N ARG A 161 -1.30 -11.60 -29.36
CA ARG A 161 -0.07 -10.95 -29.88
C ARG A 161 -0.15 -9.43 -29.85
N LEU A 162 -1.31 -8.86 -30.20
CA LEU A 162 -1.53 -7.41 -30.13
C LEU A 162 -1.45 -6.91 -28.69
N VAL A 163 -2.07 -7.61 -27.73
CA VAL A 163 -1.97 -7.30 -26.32
C VAL A 163 -0.53 -7.42 -25.83
N ASP A 164 0.19 -8.48 -26.19
CA ASP A 164 1.58 -8.68 -25.79
C ASP A 164 2.51 -7.60 -26.36
N ALA A 165 2.30 -7.21 -27.63
CA ALA A 165 3.03 -6.12 -28.26
C ALA A 165 2.73 -4.76 -27.59
N ALA A 166 1.45 -4.46 -27.33
CA ALA A 166 1.05 -3.23 -26.64
C ALA A 166 1.60 -3.18 -25.21
N ARG A 167 1.52 -4.28 -24.47
CA ARG A 167 2.12 -4.41 -23.13
C ARG A 167 3.62 -4.19 -23.16
N LYS A 168 4.33 -4.68 -24.19
CA LYS A 168 5.77 -4.49 -24.30
C LYS A 168 6.15 -3.03 -24.56
N VAL A 169 5.36 -2.33 -25.39
CA VAL A 169 5.56 -0.89 -25.67
C VAL A 169 5.26 -0.05 -24.43
N SER A 170 4.17 -0.34 -23.71
CA SER A 170 3.77 0.41 -22.51
C SER A 170 4.46 -0.04 -21.22
N ALA A 171 5.26 -1.12 -21.23
CA ALA A 171 5.87 -1.66 -20.01
C ALA A 171 6.80 -0.67 -19.28
N GLY A 172 7.43 0.27 -19.99
CA GLY A 172 8.20 1.36 -19.37
C GLY A 172 7.29 2.32 -18.63
N ASP A 173 6.31 2.89 -19.32
CA ASP A 173 5.34 3.83 -18.74
C ASP A 173 4.47 3.20 -17.64
N ASP A 174 4.13 1.92 -17.74
CA ASP A 174 3.40 1.18 -16.72
C ASP A 174 4.24 1.02 -15.45
N ARG A 175 5.54 0.70 -15.59
CA ARG A 175 6.47 0.61 -14.44
C ARG A 175 6.66 1.97 -13.79
N ARG A 176 6.85 3.02 -14.60
CA ARG A 176 6.98 4.39 -14.11
C ARG A 176 5.75 4.84 -13.33
N ARG A 177 4.55 4.62 -13.87
CA ARG A 177 3.29 4.93 -13.19
C ARG A 177 3.13 4.13 -11.90
N ALA A 178 3.43 2.84 -11.93
CA ALA A 178 3.35 1.99 -10.73
C ALA A 178 4.31 2.48 -9.63
N ALA A 179 5.55 2.85 -9.98
CA ALA A 179 6.53 3.40 -9.05
C ALA A 179 6.10 4.76 -8.48
N GLN A 180 5.55 5.66 -9.31
CA GLN A 180 4.99 6.93 -8.85
C GLN A 180 3.83 6.71 -7.88
N GLU A 181 2.89 5.81 -8.20
CA GLU A 181 1.75 5.50 -7.33
C GLU A 181 2.19 4.87 -6.00
N ALA A 182 3.16 3.94 -6.03
CA ALA A 182 3.71 3.32 -4.83
C ALA A 182 4.42 4.36 -3.94
N THR A 183 5.30 5.17 -4.53
CA THR A 183 6.02 6.23 -3.82
C THR A 183 5.05 7.24 -3.20
N TYR A 184 4.06 7.72 -3.97
CA TYR A 184 3.05 8.65 -3.47
C TYR A 184 2.23 8.06 -2.31
N ARG A 185 1.82 6.79 -2.43
CA ARG A 185 1.08 6.09 -1.38
C ARG A 185 1.88 6.01 -0.08
N PHE A 186 3.16 5.67 -0.16
CA PHE A 186 4.05 5.64 1.00
C PHE A 186 4.22 7.03 1.61
N MET A 187 4.54 8.04 0.80
CA MET A 187 4.71 9.42 1.27
C MET A 187 3.43 9.95 1.93
N GLN A 188 2.27 9.66 1.38
CA GLN A 188 0.99 10.07 1.97
C GLN A 188 0.78 9.44 3.36
N ALA A 189 1.15 8.17 3.53
CA ALA A 189 0.99 7.46 4.80
C ALA A 189 2.02 7.87 5.87
N MET A 190 3.27 8.12 5.46
CA MET A 190 4.40 8.30 6.40
C MET A 190 4.88 9.74 6.53
N ALA A 191 4.82 10.51 5.44
CA ALA A 191 5.42 11.83 5.33
C ALA A 191 4.39 12.94 5.06
N GLY A 192 3.08 12.66 5.20
CA GLY A 192 2.03 13.65 4.93
C GLY A 192 2.09 14.91 5.79
N ASN A 193 2.74 14.83 6.96
CA ASN A 193 2.97 15.97 7.87
C ASN A 193 4.38 16.56 7.74
N GLU A 194 5.25 15.98 6.91
CA GLU A 194 6.63 16.44 6.74
C GLU A 194 6.69 17.66 5.80
N ALA A 195 7.62 18.56 6.08
CA ALA A 195 7.83 19.73 5.24
C ALA A 195 8.27 19.32 3.83
N GLY A 196 7.70 19.96 2.80
CA GLY A 196 8.04 19.68 1.40
C GLY A 196 7.29 18.50 0.76
N PHE A 197 6.34 17.86 1.47
CA PHE A 197 5.51 16.77 0.93
C PHE A 197 4.82 17.11 -0.40
N GLU A 198 4.15 18.26 -0.48
CA GLU A 198 3.41 18.63 -1.71
C GLU A 198 4.35 18.90 -2.89
N ASP A 199 5.49 19.53 -2.63
CA ASP A 199 6.50 19.81 -3.65
C ASP A 199 7.20 18.53 -4.13
N ALA A 200 7.46 17.59 -3.21
CA ALA A 200 7.97 16.25 -3.52
C ALA A 200 6.96 15.48 -4.39
N ALA A 201 5.68 15.46 -4.03
CA ALA A 201 4.64 14.81 -4.83
C ALA A 201 4.55 15.43 -6.24
N ARG A 202 4.65 16.76 -6.34
CA ARG A 202 4.64 17.45 -7.65
C ARG A 202 5.87 17.09 -8.49
N ALA A 203 7.06 17.05 -7.89
CA ALA A 203 8.29 16.68 -8.58
C ALA A 203 8.27 15.22 -9.05
N LEU A 204 7.75 14.30 -8.24
CA LEU A 204 7.58 12.88 -8.56
C LEU A 204 6.74 12.67 -9.83
N TYR A 205 5.57 13.31 -9.91
CA TYR A 205 4.70 13.18 -11.09
C TYR A 205 5.21 13.95 -12.30
N ALA A 206 5.98 15.03 -12.09
CA ALA A 206 6.68 15.73 -13.16
C ALA A 206 7.89 14.95 -13.72
N GLY A 207 8.37 13.92 -13.01
CA GLY A 207 9.58 13.18 -13.37
C GLY A 207 10.87 13.97 -13.14
N ASP A 208 10.85 14.95 -12.23
CA ASP A 208 12.01 15.79 -11.88
C ASP A 208 12.71 15.23 -10.64
N ASP A 209 13.65 14.30 -10.85
CA ASP A 209 14.43 13.66 -9.78
C ASP A 209 15.21 14.70 -8.96
N GLY A 210 15.88 15.66 -9.60
CA GLY A 210 16.67 16.66 -8.89
C GLY A 210 15.84 17.49 -7.91
N ARG A 211 14.66 17.96 -8.34
CA ARG A 211 13.73 18.68 -7.46
C ARG A 211 13.14 17.75 -6.38
N PHE A 212 12.86 16.50 -6.72
CA PHE A 212 12.35 15.51 -5.77
C PHE A 212 13.33 15.28 -4.61
N GLN A 213 14.61 15.02 -4.92
CA GLN A 213 15.68 14.84 -3.94
C GLN A 213 15.83 16.05 -3.01
N ALA A 214 15.76 17.27 -3.58
CA ALA A 214 15.83 18.49 -2.79
C ALA A 214 14.66 18.65 -1.80
N CYS A 215 13.46 18.19 -2.16
CA CYS A 215 12.27 18.28 -1.30
C CYS A 215 12.36 17.29 -0.13
N ILE A 216 12.86 16.08 -0.36
CA ILE A 216 12.94 15.03 0.67
C ILE A 216 14.23 15.08 1.51
N ALA A 217 15.18 15.95 1.16
CA ALA A 217 16.49 16.02 1.81
C ALA A 217 16.44 16.23 3.34
N ARG A 218 15.39 16.90 3.84
CA ARG A 218 15.21 17.20 5.27
C ARG A 218 14.39 16.15 6.02
N TRP A 219 13.88 15.14 5.32
CA TRP A 219 13.10 14.08 5.94
C TRP A 219 13.99 13.17 6.79
N PRO A 220 13.39 12.44 7.75
CA PRO A 220 14.08 11.38 8.48
C PRO A 220 14.77 10.40 7.52
N ASP A 221 15.98 9.98 7.85
CA ASP A 221 16.84 9.20 6.95
C ASP A 221 16.16 7.90 6.46
N ASP A 222 15.48 7.18 7.36
CA ASP A 222 14.75 5.94 7.02
C ASP A 222 13.59 6.18 6.04
N LEU A 223 12.89 7.31 6.16
CA LEU A 223 11.80 7.67 5.24
C LEU A 223 12.36 8.06 3.88
N ARG A 224 13.41 8.88 3.88
CA ARG A 224 14.10 9.32 2.66
C ARG A 224 14.63 8.12 1.87
N GLU A 225 15.36 7.22 2.52
CA GLU A 225 15.94 6.04 1.88
C GLU A 225 14.87 5.13 1.27
N HIS A 226 13.74 4.92 1.96
CA HIS A 226 12.65 4.09 1.43
C HIS A 226 11.91 4.76 0.27
N VAL A 227 11.71 6.08 0.33
CA VAL A 227 11.07 6.87 -0.73
C VAL A 227 11.94 6.90 -1.98
N GLU A 228 13.25 7.11 -1.84
CA GLU A 228 14.21 7.03 -2.94
C GLU A 228 14.18 5.65 -3.59
N TRP A 229 14.17 4.59 -2.78
CA TRP A 229 14.10 3.23 -3.28
C TRP A 229 12.82 2.96 -4.08
N LEU A 230 11.64 3.36 -3.58
CA LEU A 230 10.36 3.23 -4.30
C LEU A 230 10.31 4.06 -5.60
N ALA A 231 10.95 5.23 -5.59
CA ALA A 231 10.95 6.16 -6.70
C ALA A 231 11.95 5.79 -7.82
N THR A 232 12.80 4.78 -7.62
CA THR A 232 13.84 4.37 -8.59
C THR A 232 13.27 4.24 -10.00
N ASP A 233 12.21 3.46 -10.18
CA ASP A 233 11.59 3.22 -11.49
C ASP A 233 10.71 4.40 -11.96
N ALA A 234 10.42 5.38 -11.10
CA ALA A 234 9.62 6.56 -11.45
C ALA A 234 10.40 7.57 -12.32
N PHE A 235 11.74 7.54 -12.24
CA PHE A 235 12.63 8.46 -12.96
C PHE A 235 13.41 7.78 -14.09
N VAL A 236 13.26 6.46 -14.25
CA VAL A 236 13.86 5.71 -15.37
C VAL A 236 13.08 6.00 -16.65
N ALA A 237 13.79 6.50 -17.67
CA ALA A 237 13.28 6.80 -19.01
C ALA A 237 13.27 5.58 -19.94
#